data_AF-A0A972RF63-F1
#
_entry.id   AF-A0A972RF63-F1
#
_cell.length_a   1.000
_cell.length_b   1.000
_cell.length_c   1.000
_cell.angle_alpha   90.00
_cell.angle_beta   90.00
_cell.angle_gamma   90.00
#
_symmetry.space_group_name_H-M   'P 1'
#
loop_
_entity.id
_entity.type
_entity.pdbx_description
1 polymer ?
#
loop_
_entity_poly.entity_id
_entity_poly.type
_entity_poly.pdbx_seq_one_letter_code
_entity_poly.pdbx_strand_id
1 'polypeptide(L)'
;MSSKADREKSTQIAIILSGIFPGMGQFYVGDMAKGAIFFIASVVLDIYLLPEGYYAIIQGKTPLTLELYLRILVLVLFRVAAVLDAERSVRRLNKAMR
;
A
#
# COMPACT_ATOMS: atom_id res chain seq x y z
N MET A 1 23.07 9.21 24.30
CA MET A 1 22.47 10.09 23.27
C MET A 1 22.38 9.27 21.98
N SER A 2 21.19 8.87 21.55
CA SER A 2 21.04 8.21 20.23
C SER A 2 21.31 9.24 19.13
N SER A 3 22.15 8.88 18.17
CA SER A 3 22.57 9.75 17.07
C SER A 3 21.36 10.10 16.20
N LYS A 4 21.31 11.32 15.64
CA LYS A 4 20.24 11.70 14.69
C LYS A 4 20.13 10.72 13.51
N ALA A 5 21.22 10.04 13.14
CA ALA A 5 21.24 9.01 12.11
C ALA A 5 20.42 7.75 12.48
N ASP A 6 20.31 7.41 13.77
CA ASP A 6 19.53 6.25 14.24
C ASP A 6 18.02 6.47 14.08
N ARG A 7 17.57 7.71 13.84
CA ARG A 7 16.15 8.06 13.69
C ARG A 7 15.68 8.12 12.23
N GLU A 8 16.58 8.17 11.24
CA GLU A 8 16.17 8.16 9.83
C GLU A 8 15.51 6.81 9.50
N LYS A 9 14.30 6.88 8.92
CA LYS A 9 13.54 5.68 8.52
C LYS A 9 13.98 5.24 7.12
N SER A 10 14.02 3.93 6.90
CA SER A 10 14.41 3.36 5.60
C SER A 10 13.28 3.46 4.58
N THR A 11 13.57 4.08 3.45
CA THR A 11 12.64 4.17 2.31
C THR A 11 12.31 2.79 1.74
N GLN A 12 13.30 1.90 1.65
CA GLN A 12 13.11 0.55 1.12
C GLN A 12 12.15 -0.26 1.99
N ILE A 13 12.28 -0.17 3.32
CA ILE A 13 11.38 -0.86 4.25
C ILE A 13 9.94 -0.36 4.07
N ALA A 14 9.73 0.96 3.97
CA ALA A 14 8.39 1.51 3.77
C ALA A 14 7.76 1.07 2.44
N ILE A 15 8.54 1.00 1.37
CA ILE A 15 8.09 0.49 0.06
C ILE A 15 7.67 -0.97 0.16
N ILE A 16 8.52 -1.82 0.74
CA ILE A 16 8.23 -3.26 0.89
C ILE A 16 6.96 -3.46 1.71
N LEU A 17 6.85 -2.76 2.84
CA LEU A 17 5.67 -2.85 3.70
C LEU A 17 4.39 -2.43 2.95
N SER A 18 4.39 -1.28 2.28
CA SER A 18 3.21 -0.86 1.50
C SER A 18 2.95 -1.74 0.27
N GLY A 19 3.96 -2.44 -0.24
CA GLY A 19 3.81 -3.42 -1.32
C GLY A 19 3.12 -4.70 -0.87
N ILE A 20 3.38 -5.15 0.37
CA ILE A 20 2.67 -6.28 0.98
C ILE A 20 1.21 -5.90 1.24
N PHE A 21 0.97 -4.73 1.85
CA PHE A 21 -0.37 -4.23 2.11
C PHE A 21 -0.40 -2.69 2.14
N PRO A 22 -1.25 -2.03 1.33
CA PRO A 22 -1.38 -0.58 1.32
C PRO A 22 -1.57 0.01 2.71
N GLY A 23 -0.77 1.02 3.06
CA GLY A 23 -0.83 1.70 4.36
C GLY A 23 0.25 1.27 5.36
N MET A 24 0.87 0.09 5.20
CA MET A 24 1.88 -0.37 6.16
C MET A 24 3.18 0.46 6.15
N GLY A 25 3.60 0.97 5.00
CA GLY A 25 4.73 1.89 4.91
C GLY A 25 4.47 3.22 5.61
N GLN A 26 3.23 3.70 5.61
CA GLN A 26 2.81 4.89 6.35
C GLN A 26 2.79 4.64 7.87
N PHE A 27 2.28 3.48 8.31
CA PHE A 27 2.35 3.08 9.72
C PHE A 27 3.80 2.96 10.22
N TYR A 28 4.71 2.44 9.40
CA TYR A 28 6.13 2.30 9.76
C TYR A 28 6.82 3.63 10.07
N VAL A 29 6.43 4.71 9.39
CA VAL A 29 6.91 6.08 9.65
C VAL A 29 6.07 6.85 10.67
N GLY A 30 5.05 6.22 11.25
CA GLY A 30 4.20 6.82 12.28
C GLY A 30 3.04 7.68 11.75
N ASP A 31 2.80 7.72 10.44
CA ASP A 31 1.66 8.46 9.84
C ASP A 31 0.39 7.59 9.92
N MET A 32 -0.19 7.52 11.12
CA MET A 32 -1.35 6.67 11.41
C MET A 32 -2.57 7.03 10.58
N ALA A 33 -2.79 8.33 10.31
CA ALA A 33 -3.93 8.78 9.53
C ALA A 33 -3.84 8.28 8.09
N LYS A 34 -2.70 8.48 7.40
CA LYS A 34 -2.55 7.97 6.03
C LYS A 34 -2.51 6.45 5.98
N GLY A 35 -1.86 5.81 6.94
CA GLY A 35 -1.84 4.36 7.02
C GLY A 35 -3.25 3.78 7.12
N ALA A 36 -4.10 4.33 7.99
CA ALA A 36 -5.49 3.90 8.14
C ALA A 36 -6.30 4.15 6.86
N ILE A 37 -6.14 5.32 6.22
CA ILE A 37 -6.82 5.64 4.96
C ILE A 37 -6.47 4.62 3.88
N PHE A 38 -5.19 4.36 3.62
CA PHE A 38 -4.78 3.41 2.59
C PHE A 38 -5.17 1.97 2.92
N PHE A 39 -5.05 1.58 4.20
CA PHE A 39 -5.44 0.26 4.65
C PHE A 39 -6.94 0.02 4.46
N ILE A 40 -7.79 0.90 5.01
CA ILE A 40 -9.24 0.76 4.89
C ILE A 40 -9.68 0.84 3.43
N ALA A 41 -9.14 1.78 2.66
CA ALA A 41 -9.46 1.90 1.24
C ALA A 41 -9.08 0.63 0.46
N SER A 42 -7.93 0.00 0.74
CA SER A 42 -7.56 -1.26 0.08
C SER A 42 -8.54 -2.39 0.41
N VAL A 43 -8.95 -2.54 1.68
CA VAL A 43 -9.94 -3.55 2.08
C VAL A 43 -11.28 -3.31 1.39
N VAL A 44 -11.76 -2.06 1.39
CA VAL A 44 -13.00 -1.68 0.72
C VAL A 44 -12.93 -1.97 -0.78
N LEU A 45 -11.87 -1.53 -1.45
CA LEU A 45 -11.69 -1.75 -2.88
C LEU A 45 -11.62 -3.24 -3.22
N ASP A 46 -10.90 -4.05 -2.42
CA ASP A 46 -10.82 -5.49 -2.64
C ASP A 46 -12.21 -6.15 -2.50
N ILE A 47 -13.02 -5.77 -1.51
CA ILE A 47 -14.38 -6.30 -1.30
C ILE A 47 -15.30 -5.94 -2.48
N TYR A 48 -15.26 -4.70 -2.97
CA TYR A 48 -16.19 -4.23 -4.00
C TYR A 48 -15.74 -4.55 -5.43
N LEU A 49 -14.44 -4.55 -5.71
CA LEU A 49 -13.90 -4.77 -7.06
C LEU A 49 -13.45 -6.22 -7.31
N LEU A 50 -13.25 -7.01 -6.26
CA LEU A 50 -12.90 -8.43 -6.34
C LEU A 50 -13.78 -9.29 -5.41
N PRO A 51 -15.13 -9.24 -5.53
CA PRO A 51 -16.03 -10.04 -4.71
C PRO A 51 -15.85 -11.56 -4.92
N GLU A 52 -15.36 -11.97 -6.10
CA GLU A 52 -15.04 -13.36 -6.40
C GLU A 52 -13.87 -13.88 -5.55
N GLY A 53 -13.02 -12.95 -5.09
CA GLY A 53 -11.82 -13.22 -4.30
C GLY A 53 -10.66 -13.76 -5.13
N TYR A 54 -9.45 -13.46 -4.68
CA TYR A 54 -8.20 -13.87 -5.34
C TYR A 54 -8.11 -15.40 -5.56
N TYR A 55 -8.57 -16.18 -4.58
CA TYR A 55 -8.50 -17.65 -4.66
C TYR A 55 -9.37 -18.24 -5.78
N ALA A 56 -10.57 -17.71 -6.03
CA ALA A 56 -11.44 -18.22 -7.08
C ALA A 56 -10.91 -17.92 -8.49
N ILE A 57 -10.26 -16.77 -8.65
CA ILE A 57 -9.62 -16.35 -9.90
C ILE A 57 -8.43 -17.26 -10.22
N ILE A 58 -7.55 -17.50 -9.23
CA ILE A 58 -6.36 -18.35 -9.41
C ILE A 58 -6.74 -19.80 -9.72
N GLN A 59 -7.85 -20.29 -9.17
CA GLN A 59 -8.38 -21.63 -9.47
C GLN A 59 -9.07 -21.72 -10.84
N GLY A 60 -9.18 -20.63 -11.60
CA GLY A 60 -9.85 -20.60 -12.89
C GLY A 60 -11.37 -20.76 -12.80
N LYS A 61 -11.96 -20.58 -11.61
CA LYS A 61 -13.42 -20.65 -11.40
C LYS A 61 -14.14 -19.40 -11.89
N THR A 62 -13.40 -18.31 -12.09
CA THR A 62 -13.93 -17.03 -12.57
C THR A 62 -13.54 -16.84 -14.02
N PRO A 63 -14.47 -16.52 -14.93
CA PRO A 63 -14.15 -16.23 -16.32
C PRO A 63 -13.27 -14.98 -16.43
N LEU A 64 -12.20 -15.07 -17.23
CA LEU A 64 -11.24 -13.96 -17.44
C LEU A 64 -11.77 -12.94 -18.45
N THR A 65 -12.77 -12.15 -18.03
CA THR A 65 -13.38 -11.11 -18.85
C THR A 65 -12.56 -9.82 -18.84
N LEU A 66 -12.75 -8.97 -19.87
CA LEU A 66 -12.15 -7.63 -19.90
C LEU A 66 -12.49 -6.81 -18.65
N GLU A 67 -13.72 -6.94 -18.15
CA GLU A 67 -14.17 -6.27 -16.94
C GLU A 67 -13.33 -6.66 -15.72
N LEU A 68 -13.03 -7.95 -15.54
CA LEU A 68 -12.16 -8.43 -14.46
C LEU A 68 -10.76 -7.81 -14.57
N TYR A 69 -10.18 -7.76 -15.77
CA TYR A 69 -8.89 -7.14 -16.00
C TYR A 69 -8.88 -5.64 -15.65
N LEU A 70 -9.95 -4.90 -15.98
CA LEU A 70 -10.07 -3.48 -15.63
C LEU A 70 -10.17 -3.27 -14.12
N ARG A 71 -10.93 -4.10 -13.41
CA ARG A 71 -11.02 -4.05 -11.93
C ARG A 71 -9.66 -4.34 -11.28
N ILE A 72 -8.96 -5.38 -11.74
CA ILE A 72 -7.59 -5.71 -11.27
C ILE A 72 -6.63 -4.55 -11.55
N LEU A 73 -6.72 -3.93 -12.74
CA LEU A 73 -5.88 -2.77 -13.08
C LEU A 73 -6.09 -1.61 -12.10
N VAL A 74 -7.33 -1.28 -11.76
CA VAL A 74 -7.64 -0.24 -10.76
C VAL A 74 -7.00 -0.56 -9.41
N LEU A 75 -7.10 -1.81 -8.95
CA LEU A 75 -6.49 -2.24 -7.69
C LEU A 75 -4.96 -2.15 -7.71
N VAL A 76 -4.33 -2.53 -8.82
CA VAL A 76 -2.88 -2.42 -9.00
C VAL A 76 -2.45 -0.95 -8.99
N LEU A 77 -3.16 -0.07 -9.72
CA LEU A 77 -2.88 1.36 -9.72
C LEU A 77 -3.01 1.97 -8.32
N PHE A 78 -4.04 1.56 -7.57
CA PHE A 78 -4.21 1.98 -6.18
C PHE A 78 -3.05 1.52 -5.29
N ARG A 79 -2.62 0.25 -5.40
CA ARG A 79 -1.44 -0.28 -4.66
C ARG A 79 -0.16 0.49 -5.00
N VAL A 80 0.08 0.76 -6.28
CA VAL A 80 1.23 1.57 -6.72
C VAL A 80 1.16 2.97 -6.11
N ALA A 81 -0.01 3.62 -6.13
CA ALA A 81 -0.19 4.92 -5.51
C ALA A 81 0.11 4.90 -4.00
N ALA A 82 -0.31 3.85 -3.28
CA ALA A 82 -0.04 3.68 -1.85
C ALA A 82 1.46 3.50 -1.56
N VAL A 83 2.18 2.77 -2.41
CA VAL A 83 3.64 2.60 -2.32
C VAL A 83 4.37 3.93 -2.56
N LEU A 84 3.98 4.67 -3.60
CA LEU A 84 4.56 5.99 -3.89
C LEU A 84 4.32 6.98 -2.75
N ASP A 85 3.14 6.97 -2.13
CA ASP A 85 2.90 7.80 -0.95
C ASP A 85 3.74 7.35 0.26
N ALA A 86 3.96 6.05 0.46
CA ALA A 86 4.82 5.58 1.55
C ALA A 86 6.25 6.10 1.40
N GLU A 87 6.79 6.04 0.17
CA GLU A 87 8.09 6.62 -0.17
C GLU A 87 8.13 8.14 0.10
N ARG A 88 7.08 8.87 -0.29
CA ARG A 88 6.95 10.31 0.00
C ARG A 88 6.84 10.57 1.50
N SER A 89 6.17 9.72 2.26
CA SER A 89 6.00 9.85 3.71
C SER A 89 7.33 9.68 4.45
N VAL A 90 8.17 8.72 4.05
CA VAL A 90 9.55 8.60 4.57
C VAL A 90 10.36 9.84 4.24
N ARG A 91 10.34 10.31 2.99
CA ARG A 91 11.10 11.51 2.58
C ARG A 91 10.67 12.75 3.36
N ARG A 92 9.37 12.94 3.60
CA ARG A 92 8.83 14.04 4.42
C ARG A 92 9.33 13.95 5.86
N LEU A 93 9.28 12.76 6.47
CA LEU A 93 9.75 12.53 7.82
C LEU A 93 11.26 12.81 7.93
N ASN A 94 12.08 12.20 7.07
CA ASN A 94 13.54 12.37 7.10
C ASN A 94 13.94 13.83 6.85
N LYS A 95 13.23 14.57 5.98
CA LYS A 95 13.47 16.00 5.78
C LYS A 95 13.13 16.83 7.02
N ALA A 96 12.08 16.48 7.75
CA ALA A 96 11.68 17.20 8.98
C ALA A 96 12.61 16.92 10.18
N MET A 97 13.37 15.82 10.15
CA MET A 97 14.32 15.46 11.21
C MET A 97 15.71 16.08 11.03
N ARG A 98 16.01 16.64 9.85
CA ARG A 98 17.26 17.33 9.55
C ARG A 98 17.24 18.73 10.14
#